data_AF-A0A7M4G0L3-F1
#
_entry.id   AF-A0A7M4G0L3-F1
#
_cell.length_a   1.000
_cell.length_b   1.000
_cell.length_c   1.000
_cell.angle_alpha   90.00
_cell.angle_beta   90.00
_cell.angle_gamma   90.00
#
_symmetry.space_group_name_H-M   'P 1'
#
loop_
_entity.id
_entity.type
_entity.pdbx_description
1 polymer ?
#
loop_
_entity_poly.entity_id
_entity_poly.type
_entity_poly.pdbx_seq_one_letter_code
_entity_poly.pdbx_strand_id
1 'polypeptide(L)'
;NHNHTAIGAKGFKPQHLGGRLRRGKLQRESDFIASVDSSWISWGVGVFILKPLKWTLSSVLGDSKVPEEEEILIFVELLQEKAEEMYRLYQNSTLSSHPVVALSELRLLCASMCPDERTFYLLLLQLQKEKRVTVLEQNGEKIVKFARGLHTKVSPVNDVDIGVYQLMQSEQLLSRKVESLCQEAERCKEEARSACRAGKKQLALRCLKSKRRTERRIEELHSKLDTVQGILDRIYASQTDQMVFNAYQAGVGALKLSMKDVTVEKAENLVDQIQELCDTQDEVAQTLAGVGINGLEADTEELEKELDSLLVDSTKETLDLPPMPQKPLLTTISDADLEAELEKLSFSDKGVAQKTESTSSEPKRVVALDL
;
A
#
# COMPACT_ATOMS: atom_id res chain seq x y z
N ASN A 1 15.65 35.80 -34.79
CA ASN A 1 15.77 34.37 -34.43
C ASN A 1 15.55 34.21 -32.93
N HIS A 2 14.29 34.18 -32.50
CA HIS A 2 13.90 33.83 -31.14
C HIS A 2 12.97 32.64 -31.25
N ASN A 3 13.37 31.50 -30.67
CA ASN A 3 12.63 30.25 -30.70
C ASN A 3 11.57 30.29 -29.60
N HIS A 4 10.31 30.54 -29.99
CA HIS A 4 9.17 30.33 -29.10
C HIS A 4 8.80 28.85 -29.10
N THR A 5 8.99 28.17 -27.98
CA THR A 5 8.48 26.81 -27.79
C THR A 5 7.02 26.91 -27.36
N ALA A 6 6.11 26.96 -28.33
CA ALA A 6 4.70 26.64 -28.07
C ALA A 6 4.63 25.17 -27.65
N ILE A 7 3.94 24.86 -26.55
CA ILE A 7 3.51 23.49 -26.25
C ILE A 7 2.40 23.13 -27.26
N GLY A 8 2.81 22.92 -28.51
CA GLY A 8 2.04 22.25 -29.53
C GLY A 8 2.22 20.76 -29.33
N ALA A 9 1.16 20.11 -28.85
CA ALA A 9 0.78 18.75 -29.22
C ALA A 9 1.89 17.88 -29.83
N LYS A 10 2.89 17.46 -29.06
CA LYS A 10 3.75 16.34 -29.47
C LYS A 10 2.98 15.05 -29.24
N GLY A 11 2.11 14.72 -30.19
CA GLY A 11 1.36 13.46 -30.19
C GLY A 11 0.11 13.42 -31.08
N PHE A 12 -0.47 14.55 -31.47
CA PHE A 12 -1.71 14.57 -32.25
C PHE A 12 -1.45 14.81 -33.74
N LYS A 13 -1.81 13.82 -34.57
CA LYS A 13 -1.76 13.92 -36.04
C LYS A 13 -2.55 15.17 -36.51
N PRO A 14 -1.97 16.03 -37.36
CA PRO A 14 -2.59 17.28 -37.75
C PRO A 14 -3.48 17.07 -38.98
N GLN A 15 -4.76 16.77 -38.79
CA GLN A 15 -5.73 16.85 -39.90
C GLN A 15 -6.98 17.70 -39.57
N HIS A 16 -7.15 18.18 -38.33
CA HIS A 16 -8.34 18.95 -37.93
C HIS A 16 -8.08 20.29 -37.21
N LEU A 17 -6.82 20.71 -36.99
CA LEU A 17 -6.51 21.95 -36.25
C LEU A 17 -6.57 23.26 -37.06
N GLY A 18 -6.61 23.21 -38.39
CA GLY A 18 -6.42 24.41 -39.24
C GLY A 18 -7.53 25.47 -39.19
N GLY A 19 -8.74 25.10 -38.78
CA GLY A 19 -9.92 26.00 -38.84
C GLY A 19 -10.29 26.72 -37.53
N ARG A 20 -9.88 26.21 -36.36
CA ARG A 20 -10.39 26.68 -35.05
C ARG A 20 -9.42 27.54 -34.24
N LEU A 21 -8.14 27.62 -34.61
CA LEU A 21 -7.15 28.45 -33.89
C LEU A 21 -7.40 29.97 -33.97
N ARG A 22 -8.38 30.44 -34.75
CA ARG A 22 -8.61 31.88 -34.97
C ARG A 22 -9.46 32.59 -33.90
N ARG A 23 -9.85 31.93 -32.80
CA ARG A 23 -10.80 32.53 -31.84
C ARG A 23 -10.46 32.42 -30.35
N GLY A 24 -9.43 31.67 -29.95
CA GLY A 24 -9.14 31.48 -28.53
C GLY A 24 -8.23 32.51 -27.91
N LYS A 25 -8.56 32.88 -26.67
CA LYS A 25 -7.79 33.81 -25.85
C LYS A 25 -6.54 33.11 -25.32
N LEU A 26 -5.36 33.60 -25.71
CA LEU A 26 -4.11 33.26 -25.03
C LEU A 26 -4.03 34.07 -23.73
N GLN A 27 -3.69 33.40 -22.64
CA GLN A 27 -3.52 34.00 -21.32
C GLN A 27 -2.22 33.46 -20.70
N ARG A 28 -1.45 34.31 -20.01
CA ARG A 28 -0.28 33.82 -19.26
C ARG A 28 -0.75 32.88 -18.15
N GLU A 29 0.02 31.84 -17.91
CA GLU A 29 -0.30 30.88 -16.86
C GLU A 29 -0.39 31.54 -15.47
N SER A 30 0.50 32.47 -15.15
CA SER A 30 0.46 33.25 -13.92
C SER A 30 -0.85 34.03 -13.77
N ASP A 31 -1.27 34.69 -14.85
CA ASP A 31 -2.54 35.43 -14.91
C ASP A 31 -3.74 34.49 -14.79
N PHE A 32 -3.66 33.27 -15.36
CA PHE A 32 -4.70 32.26 -15.25
C PHE A 32 -4.84 31.76 -13.81
N ILE A 33 -3.72 31.37 -13.19
CA ILE A 33 -3.64 30.93 -11.80
C ILE A 33 -4.21 32.01 -10.87
N ALA A 34 -3.83 33.27 -11.06
CA ALA A 34 -4.34 34.40 -10.28
C ALA A 34 -5.84 34.65 -10.50
N SER A 35 -6.39 34.26 -11.66
CA SER A 35 -7.82 34.39 -11.97
C SER A 35 -8.71 33.34 -11.30
N VAL A 36 -8.12 32.29 -10.71
CA VAL A 36 -8.83 31.34 -9.86
C VAL A 36 -8.98 32.01 -8.49
N ASP A 37 -10.17 32.55 -8.22
CA ASP A 37 -10.59 33.40 -7.09
C ASP A 37 -9.64 33.47 -5.86
N SER A 38 -9.29 34.67 -5.41
CA SER A 38 -8.45 34.87 -4.21
C SER A 38 -9.14 34.42 -2.91
N SER A 39 -10.47 34.37 -2.87
CA SER A 39 -11.23 33.74 -1.78
C SER A 39 -10.99 32.23 -1.66
N TRP A 40 -10.48 31.59 -2.72
CA TRP A 40 -10.07 30.18 -2.74
C TRP A 40 -8.59 30.01 -2.32
N ILE A 41 -7.72 30.96 -2.67
CA ILE A 41 -6.29 30.95 -2.30
C ILE A 41 -6.07 31.36 -0.83
N SER A 42 -7.03 32.08 -0.24
CA SER A 42 -6.96 32.55 1.15
C SER A 42 -7.27 31.47 2.21
N TRP A 43 -7.87 30.35 1.80
CA TRP A 43 -7.91 29.10 2.58
C TRP A 43 -6.75 28.23 2.09
N GLY A 44 -5.95 27.66 2.98
CA GLY A 44 -4.62 27.09 2.68
C GLY A 44 -4.51 26.12 1.49
N VAL A 45 -5.63 25.57 1.00
CA VAL A 45 -5.78 24.69 -0.17
C VAL A 45 -5.16 25.24 -1.47
N GLY A 46 -5.32 26.54 -1.77
CA GLY A 46 -4.82 27.13 -3.01
C GLY A 46 -3.29 27.09 -3.15
N VAL A 47 -2.56 26.99 -2.05
CA VAL A 47 -1.09 26.90 -2.07
C VAL A 47 -0.60 25.56 -2.65
N PHE A 48 -1.38 24.48 -2.55
CA PHE A 48 -0.87 23.12 -2.78
C PHE A 48 -0.99 22.59 -4.20
N ILE A 49 -1.95 23.06 -4.99
CA ILE A 49 -1.98 22.83 -6.45
C ILE A 49 -0.95 23.74 -7.13
N LEU A 50 -0.71 24.92 -6.55
CA LEU A 50 0.25 25.88 -7.07
C LEU A 50 1.70 25.55 -6.71
N LYS A 51 1.97 24.76 -5.67
CA LYS A 51 3.33 24.34 -5.27
C LYS A 51 4.07 23.52 -6.34
N PRO A 52 3.49 22.47 -6.96
CA PRO A 52 4.10 21.78 -8.09
C PRO A 52 4.34 22.69 -9.30
N LEU A 53 3.47 23.69 -9.50
CA LEU A 53 3.60 24.69 -10.57
C LEU A 53 4.64 25.77 -10.26
N LYS A 54 4.92 26.05 -8.97
CA LYS A 54 5.89 27.04 -8.47
C LYS A 54 7.27 26.45 -8.17
N TRP A 55 7.40 25.18 -7.82
CA TRP A 55 8.69 24.53 -7.51
C TRP A 55 9.54 24.26 -8.76
N THR A 56 8.95 24.30 -9.95
CA THR A 56 9.70 24.37 -11.23
C THR A 56 10.39 25.73 -11.45
N LEU A 57 10.21 26.71 -10.55
CA LEU A 57 10.84 28.04 -10.65
C LEU A 57 12.04 28.24 -9.71
N SER A 58 12.34 27.35 -8.75
CA SER A 58 13.33 27.69 -7.71
C SER A 58 14.32 26.61 -7.26
N SER A 59 14.34 25.40 -7.84
CA SER A 59 15.25 24.34 -7.33
C SER A 59 16.12 23.63 -8.37
N VAL A 60 16.34 24.21 -9.57
CA VAL A 60 17.27 23.65 -10.59
C VAL A 60 18.36 24.64 -11.03
N LEU A 61 18.50 25.82 -10.41
CA LEU A 61 19.72 26.63 -10.59
C LEU A 61 20.18 27.17 -9.25
N GLY A 62 21.05 26.40 -8.58
CA GLY A 62 22.17 27.01 -7.90
C GLY A 62 23.05 27.68 -8.96
N ASP A 63 23.40 28.93 -8.68
CA ASP A 63 24.29 29.82 -9.42
C ASP A 63 23.65 30.79 -10.44
N SER A 64 23.36 31.98 -9.91
CA SER A 64 23.54 33.32 -10.48
C SER A 64 23.52 33.55 -12.00
N LYS A 65 22.56 33.00 -12.76
CA LYS A 65 22.01 33.64 -13.97
C LYS A 65 20.54 33.30 -14.11
N VAL A 66 19.68 34.31 -13.92
CA VAL A 66 18.24 34.22 -14.22
C VAL A 66 18.12 33.92 -15.73
N PRO A 67 17.67 32.72 -16.14
CA PRO A 67 17.32 32.48 -17.53
C PRO A 67 16.02 33.24 -17.80
N GLU A 68 15.91 33.86 -18.97
CA GLU A 68 14.69 34.52 -19.45
C GLU A 68 13.46 33.66 -19.13
N GLU A 69 12.54 34.21 -18.35
CA GLU A 69 11.28 33.56 -17.99
C GLU A 69 10.57 33.15 -19.28
N GLU A 70 10.54 31.85 -19.62
CA GLU A 70 9.68 31.36 -20.69
C GLU A 70 8.23 31.66 -20.26
N GLU A 71 7.65 32.74 -20.76
CA GLU A 71 6.26 33.09 -20.52
C GLU A 71 5.36 31.98 -21.09
N ILE A 72 4.93 31.05 -20.24
CA ILE A 72 4.05 29.96 -20.64
C ILE A 72 2.65 30.54 -20.87
N LEU A 73 2.22 30.47 -22.13
CA LEU A 73 0.89 30.88 -22.56
C LEU A 73 -0.05 29.68 -22.60
N ILE A 74 -1.20 29.84 -21.96
CA ILE A 74 -2.30 28.89 -21.96
C ILE A 74 -3.33 29.33 -22.99
N PHE A 75 -3.72 28.41 -23.86
CA PHE A 75 -4.88 28.58 -24.72
C PHE A 75 -6.14 28.19 -23.94
N VAL A 76 -6.85 29.18 -23.39
CA VAL A 76 -7.91 28.97 -22.38
C VAL A 76 -9.03 28.06 -22.88
N GLU A 77 -9.43 28.18 -24.15
CA GLU A 77 -10.51 27.36 -24.73
C GLU A 77 -10.13 25.87 -24.81
N LEU A 78 -8.87 25.56 -25.11
CA LEU A 78 -8.37 24.18 -25.15
C LEU A 78 -8.25 23.62 -23.73
N LEU A 79 -7.85 24.45 -22.76
CA LEU A 79 -7.82 24.05 -21.35
C LEU A 79 -9.23 23.69 -20.86
N GLN A 80 -10.24 24.49 -21.22
CA GLN A 80 -11.64 24.21 -20.92
C GLN A 80 -12.13 22.91 -21.56
N GLU A 81 -11.85 22.71 -22.86
CA GLU A 81 -12.22 21.48 -23.58
C GLU A 81 -11.60 20.24 -22.92
N LYS A 82 -10.32 20.32 -22.56
CA LYS A 82 -9.60 19.22 -21.90
C LYS A 82 -10.05 18.99 -20.46
N ALA A 83 -10.44 20.05 -19.74
CA ALA A 83 -10.99 19.95 -18.40
C ALA A 83 -12.35 19.21 -18.43
N GLU A 84 -13.20 19.51 -19.42
CA GLU A 84 -14.44 18.77 -19.65
C GLU A 84 -14.19 17.30 -20.00
N GLU A 85 -13.15 17.01 -20.79
CA GLU A 85 -12.75 15.63 -21.10
C GLU A 85 -12.28 14.88 -19.84
N MET A 86 -11.48 15.52 -18.96
CA MET A 86 -11.11 14.97 -17.64
C MET A 86 -12.35 14.69 -16.78
N TYR A 87 -13.28 15.63 -16.73
CA TYR A 87 -14.51 15.45 -15.93
C TYR A 87 -15.39 14.32 -16.48
N ARG A 88 -15.54 14.20 -17.80
CA ARG A 88 -16.23 13.07 -18.43
C ARG A 88 -15.54 11.75 -18.17
N LEU A 89 -14.21 11.71 -18.18
CA LEU A 89 -13.45 10.51 -17.84
C LEU A 89 -13.71 10.08 -16.39
N TYR A 90 -13.70 11.03 -15.46
CA TYR A 90 -14.10 10.79 -14.07
C TYR A 90 -15.52 10.22 -13.98
N GLN A 91 -16.51 10.86 -14.62
CA GLN A 91 -17.91 10.43 -14.60
C GLN A 91 -18.14 9.01 -15.13
N ASN A 92 -17.32 8.56 -16.10
CA ASN A 92 -17.43 7.23 -16.69
C ASN A 92 -16.56 6.18 -15.96
N SER A 93 -15.90 6.55 -14.88
CA SER A 93 -15.05 5.66 -14.09
C SER A 93 -15.75 5.19 -12.81
N THR A 94 -15.19 4.16 -12.18
CA THR A 94 -15.60 3.69 -10.85
C THR A 94 -15.41 4.75 -9.77
N LEU A 95 -14.53 5.74 -9.98
CA LEU A 95 -14.31 6.83 -9.03
C LEU A 95 -15.52 7.76 -8.90
N SER A 96 -16.43 7.78 -9.88
CA SER A 96 -17.64 8.63 -9.86
C SER A 96 -18.66 8.25 -8.79
N SER A 97 -18.65 6.99 -8.34
CA SER A 97 -19.51 6.55 -7.24
C SER A 97 -19.02 7.05 -5.88
N HIS A 98 -17.74 7.43 -5.79
CA HIS A 98 -17.11 7.85 -4.55
C HIS A 98 -17.38 9.36 -4.32
N PRO A 99 -17.82 9.76 -3.11
CA PRO A 99 -18.05 11.18 -2.82
C PRO A 99 -16.76 12.01 -2.81
N VAL A 100 -15.64 11.37 -2.48
CA VAL A 100 -14.29 11.94 -2.49
C VAL A 100 -13.31 10.90 -3.03
N VAL A 101 -12.25 11.37 -3.67
CA VAL A 101 -11.23 10.50 -4.29
C VAL A 101 -9.83 10.99 -3.95
N ALA A 102 -8.87 10.08 -3.86
CA ALA A 102 -7.47 10.47 -3.74
C ALA A 102 -7.00 11.16 -5.02
N LEU A 103 -6.21 12.22 -4.90
CA LEU A 103 -5.65 12.92 -6.05
C LEU A 103 -4.74 12.01 -6.89
N SER A 104 -4.03 11.08 -6.24
CA SER A 104 -3.19 10.07 -6.89
C SER A 104 -4.01 9.15 -7.80
N GLU A 105 -5.18 8.68 -7.34
CA GLU A 105 -6.08 7.84 -8.14
C GLU A 105 -6.67 8.61 -9.32
N LEU A 106 -7.12 9.85 -9.11
CA LEU A 106 -7.60 10.70 -10.19
C LEU A 106 -6.51 10.95 -11.24
N ARG A 107 -5.27 11.14 -10.80
CA ARG A 107 -4.13 11.31 -11.70
C ARG A 107 -3.86 10.05 -12.52
N LEU A 108 -3.89 8.87 -11.89
CA LEU A 108 -3.73 7.59 -12.59
C LEU A 108 -4.82 7.42 -13.65
N LEU A 109 -6.07 7.75 -13.33
CA LEU A 109 -7.18 7.74 -14.29
C LEU A 109 -6.89 8.67 -15.49
N CYS A 110 -6.36 9.87 -15.23
CA CYS A 110 -6.11 10.89 -16.25
C CYS A 110 -4.73 10.77 -16.95
N ALA A 111 -3.94 9.74 -16.66
CA ALA A 111 -2.56 9.61 -17.14
C ALA A 111 -2.43 9.53 -18.68
N SER A 112 -3.44 8.97 -19.37
CA SER A 112 -3.45 8.88 -20.83
C SER A 112 -3.75 10.22 -21.51
N MET A 113 -4.41 11.15 -20.80
CA MET A 113 -4.82 12.44 -21.32
C MET A 113 -3.86 13.57 -20.94
N CYS A 114 -3.19 13.42 -19.80
CA CYS A 114 -2.27 14.42 -19.26
C CYS A 114 -0.82 13.99 -19.58
N PRO A 115 -0.12 14.69 -20.50
CA PRO A 115 1.25 14.34 -20.87
C PRO A 115 2.24 14.52 -19.70
N ASP A 116 1.93 15.42 -18.77
CA ASP A 116 2.76 15.77 -17.64
C ASP A 116 1.91 16.26 -16.44
N GLU A 117 2.54 16.34 -15.27
CA GLU A 117 1.86 16.75 -14.03
C GLU A 117 1.28 18.16 -14.12
N ARG A 118 1.98 19.07 -14.81
CA ARG A 118 1.56 20.46 -14.96
C ARG A 118 0.21 20.54 -15.65
N THR A 119 0.06 19.81 -16.77
CA THR A 119 -1.21 19.74 -17.49
C THR A 119 -2.33 19.23 -16.58
N PHE A 120 -2.10 18.16 -15.83
CA PHE A 120 -3.09 17.62 -14.88
C PHE A 120 -3.56 18.68 -13.88
N TYR A 121 -2.63 19.41 -13.25
CA TYR A 121 -2.97 20.45 -12.29
C TYR A 121 -3.67 21.66 -12.92
N LEU A 122 -3.30 22.07 -14.13
CA LEU A 122 -3.99 23.14 -14.85
C LEU A 122 -5.43 22.78 -15.19
N LEU A 123 -5.68 21.52 -15.59
CA LEU A 123 -7.03 21.02 -15.85
C LEU A 123 -7.86 20.98 -14.55
N LEU A 124 -7.27 20.55 -13.44
CA LEU A 124 -7.92 20.55 -12.13
C LEU A 124 -8.26 21.97 -11.66
N LEU A 125 -7.35 22.93 -11.86
CA LEU A 125 -7.58 24.35 -11.59
C LEU A 125 -8.73 24.92 -12.44
N GLN A 126 -8.81 24.51 -13.71
CA GLN A 126 -9.91 24.91 -14.59
C GLN A 126 -11.26 24.40 -14.07
N LEU A 127 -11.35 23.11 -13.69
CA LEU A 127 -12.57 22.54 -13.11
C LEU A 127 -12.97 23.22 -11.79
N GLN A 128 -11.99 23.60 -10.98
CA GLN A 128 -12.21 24.29 -9.73
C GLN A 128 -12.66 25.74 -9.92
N LYS A 129 -12.10 26.45 -10.92
CA LYS A 129 -12.59 27.77 -11.37
C LYS A 129 -14.05 27.72 -11.80
N GLU A 130 -14.46 26.61 -12.43
CA GLU A 130 -15.85 26.32 -12.80
C GLU A 130 -16.71 25.84 -11.62
N LYS A 131 -16.13 25.68 -10.43
CA LYS A 131 -16.77 25.14 -9.21
C LYS A 131 -17.30 23.71 -9.39
N ARG A 132 -16.64 22.90 -10.22
CA ARG A 132 -16.98 21.48 -10.43
C ARG A 132 -16.21 20.55 -9.50
N VAL A 133 -15.11 21.03 -8.94
CA VAL A 133 -14.21 20.30 -8.05
C VAL A 133 -13.76 21.18 -6.89
N THR A 134 -13.61 20.57 -5.71
CA THR A 134 -12.89 21.11 -4.55
C THR A 134 -11.77 20.15 -4.18
N VAL A 135 -10.57 20.65 -3.90
CA VAL A 135 -9.45 19.85 -3.38
C VAL A 135 -9.24 20.16 -1.90
N LEU A 136 -8.80 19.21 -1.09
CA LEU A 136 -8.40 19.43 0.31
C LEU A 136 -7.14 18.60 0.60
N GLU A 137 -6.27 19.11 1.47
CA GLU A 137 -5.15 18.33 2.01
C GLU A 137 -5.49 17.84 3.42
N GLN A 138 -5.29 16.55 3.66
CA GLN A 138 -5.57 15.85 4.91
C GLN A 138 -4.36 14.97 5.23
N ASN A 139 -3.67 15.23 6.34
CA ASN A 139 -2.50 14.46 6.80
C ASN A 139 -1.39 14.26 5.73
N GLY A 140 -1.19 15.26 4.86
CA GLY A 140 -0.20 15.21 3.77
C GLY A 140 -0.70 14.54 2.48
N GLU A 141 -1.91 13.99 2.48
CA GLU A 141 -2.58 13.47 1.28
C GLU A 141 -3.58 14.46 0.73
N LYS A 142 -3.75 14.49 -0.60
CA LYS A 142 -4.71 15.38 -1.27
C LYS A 142 -5.93 14.59 -1.72
N ILE A 143 -7.10 15.09 -1.37
CA ILE A 143 -8.39 14.53 -1.77
C ILE A 143 -9.14 15.51 -2.68
N VAL A 144 -9.93 14.96 -3.58
CA VAL A 144 -10.71 15.70 -4.57
C VAL A 144 -12.18 15.34 -4.41
N LYS A 145 -13.03 16.34 -4.20
CA LYS A 145 -14.48 16.24 -4.21
C LYS A 145 -15.01 16.77 -5.53
N PHE A 146 -15.84 16.01 -6.22
CA PHE A 146 -16.50 16.43 -7.45
C PHE A 146 -17.96 16.82 -7.18
N ALA A 147 -18.52 17.70 -8.00
CA ALA A 147 -19.95 17.97 -8.02
C ALA A 147 -20.71 16.69 -8.42
N ARG A 148 -21.72 16.29 -7.64
CA ARG A 148 -22.52 15.06 -7.84
C ARG A 148 -23.96 15.36 -8.26
N GLY A 149 -24.53 14.44 -9.04
CA GLY A 149 -25.95 14.44 -9.40
C GLY A 149 -26.39 15.65 -10.24
N LEU A 150 -27.53 16.25 -9.89
CA LEU A 150 -28.09 17.43 -10.55
C LEU A 150 -27.35 18.73 -10.19
N HIS A 151 -26.42 18.68 -9.22
CA HIS A 151 -25.70 19.87 -8.80
C HIS A 151 -24.61 20.22 -9.82
N THR A 152 -24.71 21.41 -10.39
CA THR A 152 -23.68 21.94 -11.30
C THR A 152 -22.48 22.52 -10.55
N LYS A 153 -22.58 22.69 -9.22
CA LYS A 153 -21.54 23.26 -8.37
C LYS A 153 -21.27 22.36 -7.18
N VAL A 154 -20.00 22.15 -6.89
CA VAL A 154 -19.52 21.35 -5.77
C VAL A 154 -19.69 22.12 -4.45
N SER A 155 -20.03 21.42 -3.38
CA SER A 155 -20.00 21.94 -2.02
C SER A 155 -18.56 21.96 -1.48
N PRO A 156 -18.26 22.81 -0.48
CA PRO A 156 -17.01 22.67 0.27
C PRO A 156 -16.89 21.27 0.88
N VAL A 157 -15.66 20.79 1.03
CA VAL A 157 -15.40 19.54 1.75
C VAL A 157 -15.77 19.73 3.22
N ASN A 158 -16.50 18.78 3.79
CA ASN A 158 -16.94 18.78 5.19
C ASN A 158 -16.35 17.58 5.97
N ASP A 159 -16.65 17.50 7.27
CA ASP A 159 -16.12 16.44 8.14
C ASP A 159 -16.59 15.03 7.74
N VAL A 160 -17.79 14.91 7.16
CA VAL A 160 -18.28 13.63 6.64
C VAL A 160 -17.46 13.18 5.44
N ASP A 161 -17.15 14.09 4.51
CA ASP A 161 -16.30 13.78 3.36
C ASP A 161 -14.92 13.26 3.81
N ILE A 162 -14.32 13.91 4.82
CA ILE A 162 -13.05 13.47 5.43
C ILE A 162 -13.22 12.09 6.06
N GLY A 163 -14.29 11.88 6.82
CA GLY A 163 -14.60 10.59 7.44
C GLY A 163 -14.83 9.45 6.44
N VAL A 164 -15.45 9.73 5.29
CA VAL A 164 -15.59 8.76 4.20
C VAL A 164 -14.22 8.42 3.61
N TYR A 165 -13.37 9.42 3.41
CA TYR A 165 -12.00 9.16 2.94
C TYR A 165 -11.20 8.31 3.93
N GLN A 166 -11.36 8.54 5.24
CA GLN A 166 -10.77 7.70 6.28
C GLN A 166 -11.30 6.25 6.22
N LEU A 167 -12.61 6.05 6.01
CA LEU A 167 -13.17 4.70 5.82
C LEU A 167 -12.55 3.99 4.61
N MET A 168 -12.33 4.69 3.49
CA MET A 168 -11.66 4.13 2.31
C MET A 168 -10.22 3.73 2.62
N GLN A 169 -9.46 4.56 3.33
CA GLN A 169 -8.10 4.20 3.76
C GLN A 169 -8.10 3.00 4.70
N SER A 170 -9.04 2.95 5.63
CA SER A 170 -9.21 1.84 6.56
C SER A 170 -9.54 0.53 5.85
N GLU A 171 -10.37 0.55 4.80
CA GLU A 171 -10.65 -0.61 3.95
C GLU A 171 -9.36 -1.13 3.31
N GLN A 172 -8.54 -0.24 2.73
CA GLN A 172 -7.27 -0.62 2.12
C GLN A 172 -6.29 -1.20 3.13
N LEU A 173 -6.21 -0.62 4.33
CA LEU A 173 -5.36 -1.08 5.43
C LEU A 173 -5.76 -2.48 5.89
N LEU A 174 -7.05 -2.70 6.17
CA LEU A 174 -7.59 -4.01 6.56
C LEU A 174 -7.34 -5.06 5.48
N SER A 175 -7.59 -4.72 4.21
CA SER A 175 -7.37 -5.63 3.07
C SER A 175 -5.91 -6.07 2.96
N ARG A 176 -4.96 -5.12 3.06
CA ARG A 176 -3.52 -5.44 3.04
C ARG A 176 -3.10 -6.28 4.24
N LYS A 177 -3.64 -6.01 5.43
CA LYS A 177 -3.33 -6.79 6.64
C LYS A 177 -3.84 -8.22 6.53
N VAL A 178 -5.06 -8.41 6.03
CA VAL A 178 -5.63 -9.73 5.72
C VAL A 178 -4.73 -10.48 4.74
N GLU A 179 -4.34 -9.86 3.62
CA GLU A 179 -3.47 -10.49 2.62
C GLU A 179 -2.12 -10.92 3.23
N SER A 180 -1.50 -10.06 4.03
CA SER A 180 -0.24 -10.36 4.71
C SER A 180 -0.38 -11.54 5.69
N LEU A 181 -1.48 -11.61 6.45
CA LEU A 181 -1.72 -12.73 7.36
C LEU A 181 -2.03 -14.03 6.59
N CYS A 182 -2.73 -13.97 5.46
CA CYS A 182 -2.95 -15.13 4.59
C CYS A 182 -1.61 -15.72 4.11
N GLN A 183 -0.68 -14.87 3.68
CA GLN A 183 0.67 -15.30 3.30
C GLN A 183 1.42 -15.94 4.47
N GLU A 184 1.29 -15.38 5.68
CA GLU A 184 1.88 -15.95 6.90
C GLU A 184 1.28 -17.31 7.27
N ALA A 185 -0.03 -17.49 7.13
CA ALA A 185 -0.72 -18.76 7.37
C ALA A 185 -0.24 -19.86 6.40
N GLU A 186 -0.11 -19.53 5.11
CA GLU A 186 0.43 -20.47 4.11
C GLU A 186 1.92 -20.78 4.37
N ARG A 187 2.71 -19.81 4.84
CA ARG A 187 4.10 -20.08 5.27
C ARG A 187 4.14 -21.08 6.43
N CYS A 188 3.31 -20.88 7.46
CA CYS A 188 3.21 -21.81 8.60
C CYS A 188 2.82 -23.23 8.15
N LYS A 189 1.91 -23.34 7.16
CA LYS A 189 1.50 -24.61 6.56
C LYS A 189 2.65 -25.31 5.85
N GLU A 190 3.45 -24.58 5.08
CA GLU A 190 4.58 -25.12 4.34
C GLU A 190 5.72 -25.55 5.28
N GLU A 191 5.97 -24.78 6.35
CA GLU A 191 6.87 -25.17 7.43
C GLU A 191 6.39 -26.46 8.14
N ALA A 192 5.08 -26.59 8.38
CA ALA A 192 4.51 -27.80 8.94
C ALA A 192 4.72 -29.01 8.02
N ARG A 193 4.48 -28.86 6.71
CA ARG A 193 4.74 -29.91 5.70
C ARG A 193 6.21 -30.33 5.68
N SER A 194 7.13 -29.37 5.68
CA SER A 194 8.58 -29.66 5.73
C SER A 194 8.97 -30.41 7.00
N ALA A 195 8.43 -30.00 8.16
CA ALA A 195 8.64 -30.71 9.42
C ALA A 195 8.06 -32.14 9.42
N CYS A 196 6.91 -32.35 8.77
CA CYS A 196 6.31 -33.69 8.58
C CYS A 196 7.24 -34.60 7.77
N ARG A 197 7.75 -34.12 6.62
CA ARG A 197 8.69 -34.85 5.76
C ARG A 197 9.98 -35.21 6.50
N ALA A 198 10.42 -34.34 7.41
CA ALA A 198 11.58 -34.58 8.25
C ALA A 198 11.30 -35.47 9.48
N GLY A 199 10.09 -36.00 9.65
CA GLY A 199 9.70 -36.82 10.81
C GLY A 199 9.59 -36.03 12.13
N LYS A 200 9.58 -34.70 12.09
CA LYS A 200 9.59 -33.82 13.27
C LYS A 200 8.15 -33.47 13.70
N LYS A 201 7.39 -34.45 14.21
CA LYS A 201 5.97 -34.29 14.59
C LYS A 201 5.70 -33.07 15.49
N GLN A 202 6.50 -32.88 16.54
CA GLN A 202 6.30 -31.76 17.49
C GLN A 202 6.49 -30.39 16.84
N LEU A 203 7.44 -30.27 15.90
CA LEU A 203 7.66 -29.04 15.16
C LEU A 203 6.49 -28.76 14.21
N ALA A 204 6.02 -29.78 13.49
CA ALA A 204 4.87 -29.66 12.60
C ALA A 204 3.60 -29.21 13.36
N LEU A 205 3.31 -29.81 14.51
CA LEU A 205 2.20 -29.40 15.37
C LEU A 205 2.32 -27.95 15.86
N ARG A 206 3.55 -27.48 16.16
CA ARG A 206 3.78 -26.08 16.53
C ARG A 206 3.47 -25.12 15.37
N CYS A 207 3.90 -25.45 14.16
CA CYS A 207 3.62 -24.68 12.95
C CYS A 207 2.10 -24.63 12.66
N LEU A 208 1.40 -25.77 12.78
CA LEU A 208 -0.07 -25.82 12.62
C LEU A 208 -0.81 -25.00 13.68
N LYS A 209 -0.37 -25.04 14.94
CA LYS A 209 -0.92 -24.14 15.99
C LYS A 209 -0.71 -22.66 15.65
N SER A 210 0.42 -22.32 15.02
CA SER A 210 0.67 -20.95 14.56
C SER A 210 -0.28 -20.57 13.44
N LYS A 211 -0.40 -21.42 12.40
CA LYS A 211 -1.36 -21.26 11.31
C LYS A 211 -2.78 -21.02 11.82
N ARG A 212 -3.29 -21.87 12.72
CA ARG A 212 -4.65 -21.76 13.26
C ARG A 212 -4.89 -20.46 14.04
N ARG A 213 -3.88 -19.94 14.73
CA ARG A 213 -3.97 -18.61 15.37
C ARG A 213 -4.05 -17.50 14.33
N THR A 214 -3.22 -17.57 13.29
CA THR A 214 -3.25 -16.62 12.17
C THR A 214 -4.59 -16.66 11.43
N GLU A 215 -5.14 -17.84 11.17
CA GLU A 215 -6.46 -18.03 10.54
C GLU A 215 -7.59 -17.38 11.36
N ARG A 216 -7.60 -17.54 12.69
CA ARG A 216 -8.57 -16.83 13.55
C ARG A 216 -8.45 -15.31 13.45
N ARG A 217 -7.23 -14.78 13.37
CA ARG A 217 -7.03 -13.32 13.16
C ARG A 217 -7.55 -12.86 11.80
N ILE A 218 -7.37 -13.67 10.76
CA ILE A 218 -7.90 -13.39 9.43
C ILE A 218 -9.42 -13.31 9.49
N GLU A 219 -10.10 -14.25 10.15
CA GLU A 219 -11.56 -14.23 10.32
C GLU A 219 -12.05 -12.98 11.06
N GLU A 220 -11.38 -12.61 12.17
CA GLU A 220 -11.71 -11.39 12.92
C GLU A 220 -11.55 -10.12 12.09
N LEU A 221 -10.48 -10.02 11.29
CA LEU A 221 -10.23 -8.86 10.42
C LEU A 221 -11.17 -8.83 9.21
N HIS A 222 -11.51 -9.98 8.64
CA HIS A 222 -12.50 -10.07 7.55
C HIS A 222 -13.86 -9.53 7.99
N SER A 223 -14.35 -9.92 9.18
CA SER A 223 -15.63 -9.42 9.70
C SER A 223 -15.66 -7.88 9.83
N LYS A 224 -14.53 -7.29 10.24
CA LYS A 224 -14.36 -5.83 10.31
C LYS A 224 -14.31 -5.20 8.90
N LEU A 225 -13.60 -5.83 7.98
CA LEU A 225 -13.52 -5.39 6.58
C LEU A 225 -14.91 -5.40 5.92
N ASP A 226 -15.67 -6.48 6.08
CA ASP A 226 -17.05 -6.61 5.59
C ASP A 226 -17.95 -5.50 6.12
N THR A 227 -17.77 -5.14 7.40
CA THR A 227 -18.50 -4.03 8.03
C THR A 227 -18.15 -2.70 7.36
N VAL A 228 -16.85 -2.40 7.15
CA VAL A 228 -16.41 -1.17 6.48
C VAL A 228 -16.90 -1.12 5.03
N GLN A 229 -16.75 -2.21 4.28
CA GLN A 229 -17.22 -2.32 2.89
C GLN A 229 -18.72 -2.12 2.78
N GLY A 230 -19.51 -2.76 3.65
CA GLY A 230 -20.96 -2.58 3.68
C GLY A 230 -21.41 -1.14 4.02
N ILE A 231 -20.56 -0.33 4.66
CA ILE A 231 -20.80 1.10 4.89
C ILE A 231 -20.48 1.88 3.61
N LEU A 232 -19.32 1.62 3.00
CA LEU A 232 -18.89 2.26 1.76
C LEU A 232 -19.86 1.99 0.61
N ASP A 233 -20.35 0.76 0.46
CA ASP A 233 -21.37 0.40 -0.54
C ASP A 233 -22.63 1.25 -0.42
N ARG A 234 -23.11 1.47 0.81
CA ARG A 234 -24.26 2.34 1.09
C ARG A 234 -23.97 3.80 0.75
N ILE A 235 -22.75 4.26 1.00
CA ILE A 235 -22.31 5.61 0.63
C ILE A 235 -22.20 5.76 -0.90
N TYR A 236 -21.69 4.75 -1.61
CA TYR A 236 -21.54 4.77 -3.07
C TYR A 236 -22.89 4.69 -3.78
N ALA A 237 -23.86 3.98 -3.22
CA ALA A 237 -25.24 3.97 -3.70
C ALA A 237 -25.97 5.30 -3.46
N SER A 238 -25.45 6.19 -2.60
CA SER A 238 -26.08 7.47 -2.26
C SER A 238 -25.90 8.49 -3.39
N GLN A 239 -27.01 9.13 -3.79
CA GLN A 239 -27.03 10.09 -4.90
C GLN A 239 -26.88 11.55 -4.47
N THR A 240 -27.07 11.86 -3.19
CA THR A 240 -27.00 13.22 -2.63
C THR A 240 -26.10 13.27 -1.41
N ASP A 241 -25.53 14.44 -1.12
CA ASP A 241 -24.70 14.68 0.07
C ASP A 241 -25.47 14.35 1.37
N GLN A 242 -26.79 14.57 1.41
CA GLN A 242 -27.62 14.22 2.55
C GLN A 242 -27.73 12.69 2.75
N MET A 243 -27.85 11.92 1.67
CA MET A 243 -27.87 10.46 1.74
C MET A 243 -26.50 9.92 2.19
N VAL A 244 -25.41 10.52 1.68
CA VAL A 244 -24.04 10.21 2.13
C VAL A 244 -23.90 10.46 3.63
N PHE A 245 -24.34 11.62 4.12
CA PHE A 245 -24.32 11.95 5.55
C PHE A 245 -25.05 10.90 6.40
N ASN A 246 -26.26 10.52 5.99
CA ASN A 246 -27.08 9.54 6.72
C ASN A 246 -26.44 8.14 6.72
N ALA A 247 -25.93 7.70 5.56
CA ALA A 247 -25.25 6.41 5.43
C ALA A 247 -23.96 6.36 6.26
N TYR A 248 -23.18 7.44 6.23
CA TYR A 248 -21.96 7.59 7.03
C TYR A 248 -22.26 7.54 8.53
N GLN A 249 -23.22 8.33 9.02
CA GLN A 249 -23.62 8.35 10.44
C GLN A 249 -24.08 6.97 10.93
N ALA A 250 -24.97 6.32 10.17
CA ALA A 250 -25.45 4.98 10.49
C ALA A 250 -24.31 3.95 10.48
N GLY A 251 -23.41 4.07 9.51
CA GLY A 251 -22.26 3.19 9.36
C GLY A 251 -21.24 3.32 10.50
N VAL A 252 -20.84 4.54 10.84
CA VAL A 252 -19.93 4.81 11.96
C VAL A 252 -20.53 4.32 13.28
N GLY A 253 -21.83 4.47 13.49
CA GLY A 253 -22.51 3.89 14.66
C GLY A 253 -22.39 2.37 14.73
N ALA A 254 -22.62 1.68 13.61
CA ALA A 254 -22.47 0.22 13.52
C ALA A 254 -21.02 -0.23 13.71
N LEU A 255 -20.07 0.46 13.08
CA LEU A 255 -18.64 0.18 13.18
C LEU A 255 -18.14 0.32 14.62
N LYS A 256 -18.53 1.39 15.32
CA LYS A 256 -18.22 1.58 16.75
C LYS A 256 -18.77 0.46 17.63
N LEU A 257 -19.97 -0.04 17.35
CA LEU A 257 -20.53 -1.19 18.08
C LEU A 257 -19.73 -2.47 17.82
N SER A 258 -19.26 -2.67 16.59
CA SER A 258 -18.41 -3.80 16.21
C SER A 258 -16.98 -3.73 16.79
N MET A 259 -16.53 -2.55 17.21
CA MET A 259 -15.19 -2.31 17.75
C MET A 259 -15.17 -2.16 19.28
N LYS A 260 -16.27 -2.46 19.99
CA LYS A 260 -16.43 -2.23 21.43
C LYS A 260 -15.40 -2.93 22.33
N ASP A 261 -14.75 -3.98 21.86
CA ASP A 261 -13.71 -4.70 22.62
C ASP A 261 -12.31 -4.06 22.51
N VAL A 262 -12.19 -3.01 21.69
CA VAL A 262 -10.97 -2.21 21.57
C VAL A 262 -11.09 -1.08 22.57
N THR A 263 -10.01 -0.75 23.26
CA THR A 263 -9.92 0.46 24.08
C THR A 263 -9.94 1.69 23.18
N VAL A 264 -11.12 2.04 22.66
CA VAL A 264 -11.43 3.17 21.74
C VAL A 264 -11.19 4.55 22.38
N GLU A 265 -10.66 4.62 23.61
CA GLU A 265 -10.54 5.87 24.36
C GLU A 265 -9.39 6.80 23.91
N LYS A 266 -8.56 6.44 22.92
CA LYS A 266 -7.33 7.22 22.61
C LYS A 266 -7.15 7.78 21.20
N ALA A 267 -7.88 7.32 20.18
CA ALA A 267 -7.59 7.73 18.80
C ALA A 267 -8.65 8.67 18.22
N GLU A 268 -8.22 9.90 17.90
CA GLU A 268 -9.04 10.96 17.28
C GLU A 268 -9.45 10.63 15.84
N ASN A 269 -8.75 9.69 15.19
CA ASN A 269 -8.90 9.30 13.78
C ASN A 269 -9.27 7.82 13.64
N LEU A 270 -10.19 7.51 12.73
CA LEU A 270 -10.65 6.14 12.46
C LEU A 270 -9.52 5.23 11.94
N VAL A 271 -8.64 5.76 11.10
CA VAL A 271 -7.51 4.99 10.55
C VAL A 271 -6.60 4.51 11.69
N ASP A 272 -6.32 5.39 12.65
CA ASP A 272 -5.46 5.08 13.80
C ASP A 272 -6.11 4.02 14.71
N GLN A 273 -7.42 4.11 14.94
CA GLN A 273 -8.18 3.08 15.68
C GLN A 273 -8.09 1.71 15.00
N ILE A 274 -8.18 1.68 13.67
CA ILE A 274 -8.10 0.45 12.88
C ILE A 274 -6.66 -0.09 12.81
N GLN A 275 -5.66 0.79 12.79
CA GLN A 275 -4.26 0.40 12.87
C GLN A 275 -3.92 -0.21 14.24
N GLU A 276 -4.33 0.44 15.34
CA GLU A 276 -4.18 -0.10 16.70
C GLU A 276 -4.83 -1.47 16.81
N LEU A 277 -6.01 -1.65 16.20
CA LEU A 277 -6.68 -2.94 16.08
C LEU A 277 -5.90 -4.02 15.34
N CYS A 278 -5.16 -3.64 14.31
CA CYS A 278 -4.32 -4.55 13.55
C CYS A 278 -3.04 -4.94 14.32
N ASP A 279 -2.62 -4.10 15.27
CA ASP A 279 -1.36 -4.23 16.00
C ASP A 279 -1.52 -4.82 17.41
N THR A 280 -2.70 -4.66 18.04
CA THR A 280 -3.03 -5.09 19.42
C THR A 280 -3.04 -6.60 19.67
N GLN A 281 -2.52 -7.43 18.77
CA GLN A 281 -2.42 -8.87 19.03
C GLN A 281 -1.04 -9.48 18.85
N ASP A 282 0.03 -8.75 18.53
CA ASP A 282 1.36 -9.38 18.44
C ASP A 282 2.01 -9.68 19.81
N GLU A 283 1.49 -9.15 20.92
CA GLU A 283 2.10 -9.29 22.25
C GLU A 283 1.76 -10.58 23.04
N VAL A 284 0.82 -11.42 22.58
CA VAL A 284 0.50 -12.70 23.28
C VAL A 284 1.37 -13.87 22.79
N ALA A 285 2.26 -13.64 21.82
CA ALA A 285 3.12 -14.68 21.26
C ALA A 285 4.22 -15.18 22.21
N GLN A 286 4.51 -14.45 23.30
CA GLN A 286 5.66 -14.75 24.17
C GLN A 286 5.32 -15.31 25.56
N THR A 287 4.07 -15.26 26.01
CA THR A 287 3.68 -15.77 27.34
C THR A 287 3.16 -17.22 27.33
N LEU A 288 2.85 -17.78 26.15
CA LEU A 288 2.31 -19.15 26.04
C LEU A 288 3.37 -20.27 26.06
N ALA A 289 4.64 -19.95 26.35
CA ALA A 289 5.63 -20.97 26.68
C ALA A 289 5.45 -21.53 28.11
N GLY A 290 4.54 -20.97 28.93
CA GLY A 290 4.52 -21.24 30.38
C GLY A 290 3.18 -21.58 31.05
N VAL A 291 2.00 -21.44 30.43
CA VAL A 291 0.73 -21.69 31.16
C VAL A 291 -0.24 -22.50 30.31
N GLY A 292 -0.48 -23.74 30.72
CA GLY A 292 -1.44 -24.64 30.10
C GLY A 292 -2.84 -24.57 30.74
N ILE A 293 -3.73 -25.35 30.11
CA ILE A 293 -4.98 -25.91 30.66
C ILE A 293 -6.14 -24.89 30.65
N ASN A 294 -7.00 -24.84 29.62
CA ASN A 294 -8.32 -25.50 29.68
C ASN A 294 -9.10 -25.56 28.34
N GLY A 295 -8.47 -25.31 27.19
CA GLY A 295 -9.14 -25.33 25.87
C GLY A 295 -8.51 -26.24 24.81
N LEU A 296 -7.53 -27.07 25.19
CA LEU A 296 -6.56 -27.63 24.25
C LEU A 296 -6.95 -28.97 23.62
N GLU A 297 -7.80 -29.80 24.24
CA GLU A 297 -7.97 -31.19 23.79
C GLU A 297 -8.67 -31.31 22.42
N ALA A 298 -9.75 -30.55 22.20
CA ALA A 298 -10.45 -30.52 20.91
C ALA A 298 -9.59 -29.90 19.79
N ASP A 299 -8.82 -28.84 20.11
CA ASP A 299 -7.87 -28.22 19.20
C ASP A 299 -6.74 -29.20 18.83
N THR A 300 -6.26 -30.01 19.78
CA THR A 300 -5.19 -30.98 19.53
C THR A 300 -5.63 -32.15 18.65
N GLU A 301 -6.82 -32.72 18.84
CA GLU A 301 -7.30 -33.82 18.00
C GLU A 301 -7.48 -33.36 16.54
N GLU A 302 -8.02 -32.15 16.33
CA GLU A 302 -8.19 -31.58 15.00
C GLU A 302 -6.83 -31.25 14.33
N LEU A 303 -5.86 -30.75 15.10
CA LEU A 303 -4.49 -30.52 14.61
C LEU A 303 -3.77 -31.83 14.28
N GLU A 304 -4.00 -32.90 15.05
CA GLU A 304 -3.46 -34.23 14.74
C GLU A 304 -4.09 -34.80 13.46
N LYS A 305 -5.39 -34.59 13.25
CA LYS A 305 -6.06 -34.96 11.99
C LYS A 305 -5.53 -34.15 10.79
N GLU A 306 -5.30 -32.84 10.95
CA GLU A 306 -4.68 -32.02 9.90
C GLU A 306 -3.26 -32.49 9.59
N LEU A 307 -2.48 -32.82 10.63
CA LEU A 307 -1.14 -33.39 10.50
C LEU A 307 -1.16 -34.71 9.70
N ASP A 308 -2.09 -35.61 10.03
CA ASP A 308 -2.25 -36.88 9.32
C ASP A 308 -2.61 -36.66 7.84
N SER A 309 -3.47 -35.67 7.54
CA SER A 309 -3.77 -35.27 6.16
C SER A 309 -2.52 -34.78 5.42
N LEU A 310 -1.68 -33.96 6.05
CA LEU A 310 -0.43 -33.46 5.44
C LEU A 310 0.60 -34.57 5.16
N LEU A 311 0.62 -35.61 5.99
CA LEU A 311 1.45 -36.80 5.77
C LEU A 311 0.97 -37.61 4.56
N VAL A 312 -0.34 -37.75 4.39
CA VAL A 312 -0.95 -38.41 3.21
C VAL A 312 -0.70 -37.62 1.93
N ASP A 313 -0.78 -36.29 1.97
CA ASP A 313 -0.50 -35.46 0.79
C ASP A 313 0.99 -35.46 0.41
N SER A 314 1.89 -35.46 1.39
CA SER A 314 3.34 -35.54 1.14
C SER A 314 3.75 -36.88 0.50
N THR A 315 3.04 -37.97 0.82
CA THR A 315 3.28 -39.29 0.23
C THR A 315 2.74 -39.41 -1.19
N LYS A 316 1.71 -38.64 -1.56
CA LYS A 316 1.21 -38.55 -2.95
C LYS A 316 2.15 -37.75 -3.85
N GLU A 317 2.69 -36.62 -3.38
CA GLU A 317 3.66 -35.83 -4.14
C GLU A 317 4.99 -36.57 -4.42
N THR A 318 5.35 -37.56 -3.60
CA THR A 318 6.54 -38.40 -3.86
C THR A 318 6.32 -39.47 -4.93
N LEU A 319 5.06 -39.78 -5.28
CA LEU A 319 4.71 -40.81 -6.27
C LEU A 319 4.65 -40.28 -7.71
N ASP A 320 4.71 -38.95 -7.92
CA ASP A 320 4.67 -38.31 -9.26
C ASP A 320 6.05 -38.08 -9.89
N LEU A 321 7.12 -38.65 -9.32
CA LEU A 321 8.44 -38.66 -9.97
C LEU A 321 8.48 -39.76 -11.05
N PRO A 322 8.92 -39.46 -12.29
CA PRO A 322 9.00 -40.46 -13.35
C PRO A 322 9.95 -41.60 -12.94
N PRO A 323 9.68 -42.86 -13.35
CA PRO A 323 10.51 -43.99 -12.96
C PRO A 323 11.95 -43.77 -13.43
N MET A 324 12.85 -43.61 -12.47
CA MET A 324 14.28 -43.60 -12.75
C MET A 324 14.66 -44.96 -13.37
N PRO A 325 15.38 -45.01 -14.50
CA PRO A 325 15.72 -46.27 -15.15
C PRO A 325 16.56 -47.14 -14.22
N GLN A 326 15.99 -48.26 -13.76
CA GLN A 326 16.75 -49.28 -13.05
C GLN A 326 17.73 -49.93 -14.02
N LYS A 327 19.02 -49.70 -13.81
CA LYS A 327 20.11 -50.44 -14.47
C LYS A 327 20.50 -51.61 -13.54
N PRO A 328 20.69 -52.84 -14.06
CA PRO A 328 20.81 -54.03 -13.21
C PRO A 328 22.07 -54.02 -12.35
N LEU A 329 21.92 -54.48 -11.11
CA LEU A 329 23.00 -54.76 -10.15
C LEU A 329 23.99 -55.79 -10.70
N LEU A 330 25.29 -55.55 -10.50
CA LEU A 330 26.30 -56.53 -10.07
C LEU A 330 27.63 -55.80 -9.84
N THR A 331 28.06 -55.68 -8.58
CA THR A 331 29.35 -56.17 -8.06
C THR A 331 29.37 -55.93 -6.55
N THR A 332 29.43 -57.04 -5.82
CA THR A 332 29.69 -57.15 -4.39
C THR A 332 31.00 -56.45 -4.05
N ILE A 333 30.95 -55.37 -3.29
CA ILE A 333 32.12 -54.78 -2.63
C ILE A 333 32.20 -55.45 -1.26
N SER A 334 33.36 -56.01 -0.93
CA SER A 334 33.58 -56.73 0.33
C SER A 334 33.98 -55.77 1.45
N ASP A 335 33.60 -56.08 2.68
CA ASP A 335 33.86 -55.27 3.88
C ASP A 335 35.37 -55.02 4.13
N ALA A 336 36.27 -55.79 3.50
CA ALA A 336 37.72 -55.61 3.59
C ALA A 336 38.24 -54.37 2.85
N ASP A 337 37.50 -53.87 1.85
CA ASP A 337 37.92 -52.69 1.07
C ASP A 337 37.56 -51.36 1.77
N LEU A 338 36.57 -51.38 2.66
CA LEU A 338 36.12 -50.21 3.42
C LEU A 338 37.03 -49.92 4.63
N GLU A 339 37.65 -50.95 5.22
CA GLU A 339 38.51 -50.81 6.39
C GLU A 339 39.92 -50.29 6.01
N ALA A 340 40.38 -50.55 4.79
CA ALA A 340 41.64 -50.01 4.25
C ALA A 340 41.59 -48.50 3.90
N GLU A 341 40.41 -47.96 3.60
CA GLU A 341 40.19 -46.52 3.37
C GLU A 341 40.08 -45.73 4.69
N LEU A 342 39.62 -46.36 5.78
CA LEU A 342 39.53 -45.74 7.10
C LEU A 342 40.89 -45.58 7.80
N GLU A 343 41.84 -46.50 7.60
CA GLU A 343 43.21 -46.38 8.16
C GLU A 343 44.05 -45.28 7.49
N LYS A 344 43.68 -44.82 6.28
CA LYS A 344 44.37 -43.71 5.60
C LYS A 344 43.98 -42.32 6.10
N LEU A 345 42.92 -42.21 6.89
CA LEU A 345 42.38 -40.91 7.35
C LEU A 345 42.74 -40.56 8.81
N SER A 346 43.40 -41.44 9.57
CA SER A 346 43.63 -41.23 11.01
C SER A 346 45.09 -41.10 11.44
N PHE A 347 45.95 -40.30 10.79
CA PHE A 347 47.20 -39.85 11.43
C PHE A 347 47.68 -38.48 10.94
N SER A 348 47.41 -37.44 11.73
CA SER A 348 48.40 -36.38 11.99
C SER A 348 48.03 -35.60 13.25
N ASP A 349 48.37 -36.15 14.42
CA ASP A 349 48.70 -35.34 15.60
C ASP A 349 50.02 -35.83 16.20
N LYS A 350 51.03 -34.96 16.13
CA LYS A 350 52.25 -34.90 16.95
C LYS A 350 52.57 -33.40 16.99
N GLY A 351 52.29 -32.69 18.09
CA GLY A 351 53.05 -32.71 19.35
C GLY A 351 54.26 -31.76 19.23
N VAL A 352 54.70 -30.95 20.19
CA VAL A 352 54.81 -31.14 21.65
C VAL A 352 55.36 -29.83 22.28
N ALA A 353 55.05 -29.62 23.58
CA ALA A 353 55.78 -28.88 24.64
C ALA A 353 55.89 -27.34 24.56
N GLN A 354 55.42 -26.53 25.53
CA GLN A 354 55.63 -26.42 26.99
C GLN A 354 56.59 -25.26 27.37
N LYS A 355 56.03 -24.34 28.19
CA LYS A 355 56.57 -23.78 29.46
C LYS A 355 56.91 -22.27 29.51
N THR A 356 56.64 -21.73 30.70
CA THR A 356 57.00 -20.44 31.36
C THR A 356 56.16 -19.23 30.94
N GLU A 357 55.25 -18.71 31.76
CA GLU A 357 55.37 -18.04 33.08
C GLU A 357 55.84 -16.57 32.97
N SER A 358 55.05 -15.67 33.56
CA SER A 358 55.38 -14.29 34.02
C SER A 358 54.89 -13.09 33.19
N THR A 359 53.99 -12.36 33.85
CA THR A 359 54.02 -10.90 34.09
C THR A 359 53.55 -9.89 33.02
N SER A 360 52.50 -9.15 33.45
CA SER A 360 52.46 -7.69 33.55
C SER A 360 51.91 -6.85 32.38
N SER A 361 51.07 -5.90 32.80
CA SER A 361 50.81 -4.55 32.26
C SER A 361 49.84 -4.36 31.09
N GLU A 362 48.60 -4.02 31.44
CA GLU A 362 47.91 -2.80 30.94
C GLU A 362 48.78 -1.53 31.13
N PRO A 363 48.56 -0.36 30.46
CA PRO A 363 47.24 0.15 30.04
C PRO A 363 47.15 1.00 28.73
N LYS A 364 45.90 1.35 28.38
CA LYS A 364 45.41 2.60 27.73
C LYS A 364 45.90 2.99 26.32
N ARG A 365 44.93 3.14 25.40
CA ARG A 365 44.55 4.48 24.88
C ARG A 365 43.19 4.52 24.20
N VAL A 366 42.38 5.44 24.72
CA VAL A 366 41.20 6.07 24.12
C VAL A 366 41.61 6.87 22.88
N VAL A 367 40.85 6.77 21.79
CA VAL A 367 40.59 7.89 20.88
C VAL A 367 39.15 7.78 20.39
N ALA A 368 38.29 8.64 20.94
CA ALA A 368 37.06 9.08 20.30
C ALA A 368 37.43 10.00 19.13
N LEU A 369 36.60 10.05 18.09
CA LEU A 369 36.30 11.28 17.36
C LEU A 369 35.03 11.10 16.54
N ASP A 370 34.13 12.07 16.77
CA ASP A 370 32.84 12.29 16.16
C ASP A 370 32.88 12.45 14.64
N LEU A 371 31.81 11.99 13.98
CA LEU A 371 30.98 12.76 13.03
C LEU A 371 29.66 12.04 12.78
#